data_AF-A0A9D9UYU0-F1
#
_entry.id   AF-A0A9D9UYU0-F1
#
_cell.length_a   1.000
_cell.length_b   1.000
_cell.length_c   1.000
_cell.angle_alpha   90.00
_cell.angle_beta   90.00
_cell.angle_gamma   90.00
#
_symmetry.space_group_name_H-M   'P 1'
#
loop_
_entity.id
_entity.type
_entity.pdbx_description
1 polymer ?
#
loop_
_entity_poly.entity_id
_entity_poly.type
_entity_poly.pdbx_seq_one_letter_code
_entity_poly.pdbx_strand_id
1 'polypeptide(L)'
;MLYKKHKRLVDILSRIVVIPFIWLPLVPIVFTDIILEIYHHICFPLCGISLVKRNNYIVFDRAQLSYITTIEKLSCLYCSYANGFFHYATAIGLETEKYWCGIKHKSFPGYIELVDHQGYIEYGDKKAYHDRYED
;
A
#
# COMPACT_ATOMS: atom_id res chain seq x y z
N MET A 1 -9.23 19.93 17.22
CA MET A 1 -8.29 20.57 18.17
C MET A 1 -8.61 20.31 19.65
N LEU A 2 -9.20 19.17 20.04
CA LEU A 2 -9.65 18.90 21.43
C LEU A 2 -8.84 17.84 22.20
N TYR A 3 -7.74 17.32 21.65
CA TYR A 3 -6.99 16.20 22.26
C TYR A 3 -5.89 16.64 23.25
N LYS A 4 -5.48 17.92 23.25
CA LYS A 4 -4.15 18.32 23.75
C LYS A 4 -4.03 18.58 25.26
N LYS A 5 -5.12 18.63 26.05
CA LYS A 5 -5.09 19.32 27.36
C LYS A 5 -5.13 18.45 28.63
N HIS A 6 -5.56 17.17 28.62
CA HIS A 6 -5.94 16.49 29.87
C HIS A 6 -5.14 15.24 30.32
N LYS A 7 -4.13 14.76 29.58
CA LYS A 7 -3.69 13.34 29.72
C LYS A 7 -2.17 13.13 29.88
N ARG A 8 -1.47 14.05 30.54
CA ARG A 8 0.00 14.20 30.40
C ARG A 8 0.89 13.08 30.94
N LEU A 9 0.51 12.28 31.94
CA LEU A 9 1.38 11.23 32.49
C LEU A 9 1.02 9.82 31.99
N VAL A 10 -0.27 9.50 31.97
CA VAL A 10 -0.77 8.22 31.44
C VAL A 10 -0.48 8.08 29.94
N ASP A 11 -0.54 9.16 29.16
CA ASP A 11 -0.17 9.11 27.74
C ASP A 11 1.33 8.94 27.50
N ILE A 12 2.22 9.39 28.40
CA ILE A 12 3.68 9.23 28.19
C ILE A 12 4.09 7.78 28.43
N LEU A 13 3.63 7.17 29.53
CA LEU A 13 3.86 5.76 29.83
C LEU A 13 3.25 4.86 28.75
N SER A 14 2.02 5.15 28.31
CA SER A 14 1.38 4.42 27.22
C SER A 14 2.17 4.53 25.91
N ARG A 15 2.71 5.70 25.58
CA ARG A 15 3.52 5.89 24.37
C ARG A 15 4.82 5.09 24.39
N ILE A 16 5.53 5.05 25.52
CA ILE A 16 6.77 4.27 25.65
C ILE A 16 6.50 2.77 25.43
N VAL A 17 5.38 2.26 25.94
CA VAL A 17 4.99 0.87 25.73
C VAL A 17 4.52 0.62 24.30
N VAL A 18 3.78 1.52 23.69
CA VAL A 18 3.17 1.33 22.36
C VAL A 18 4.18 1.51 21.21
N ILE A 19 5.17 2.40 21.36
CA ILE A 19 6.20 2.67 20.34
C ILE A 19 6.87 1.37 19.85
N PRO A 20 7.42 0.46 20.67
CA PRO A 20 8.07 -0.74 20.15
C PRO A 20 7.11 -1.62 19.33
N PHE A 21 5.83 -1.70 19.68
CA PHE A 21 4.85 -2.47 18.89
C PHE A 21 4.46 -1.80 17.58
N ILE A 22 4.41 -0.47 17.53
CA ILE A 22 4.19 0.27 16.27
C ILE A 22 5.36 0.07 15.32
N TRP A 23 6.59 0.04 15.85
CA TRP A 23 7.79 -0.08 15.02
C TRP A 23 8.13 -1.53 14.67
N LEU A 24 7.62 -2.52 15.40
CA LEU A 24 7.85 -3.94 15.14
C LEU A 24 7.48 -4.37 13.71
N PRO A 25 6.31 -3.97 13.14
CA PRO A 25 5.98 -4.24 11.74
C PRO A 25 6.96 -3.67 10.70
N LEU A 26 7.82 -2.71 11.06
CA LEU A 26 8.78 -2.16 10.11
C LEU A 26 9.71 -3.24 9.54
N VAL A 27 10.13 -4.19 10.38
CA VAL A 27 11.04 -5.27 9.97
C VAL A 27 10.42 -6.15 8.87
N PRO A 28 9.24 -6.77 9.07
CA PRO A 28 8.60 -7.54 8.01
C PRO A 28 8.22 -6.68 6.81
N ILE A 29 7.81 -5.41 7.00
CA ILE A 29 7.49 -4.51 5.87
C ILE A 29 8.71 -4.32 4.96
N VAL A 30 9.88 -3.96 5.51
CA VAL A 30 11.10 -3.76 4.73
C VAL A 30 11.55 -5.06 4.06
N PHE A 31 11.43 -6.19 4.77
CA PHE A 31 11.77 -7.50 4.20
C PHE A 31 10.87 -7.86 3.00
N THR A 32 9.56 -7.69 3.14
CA THR A 32 8.61 -7.90 2.05
C THR A 32 8.84 -6.91 0.91
N ASP A 33 9.20 -5.66 1.21
CA ASP A 33 9.52 -4.65 0.21
C ASP A 33 10.71 -5.06 -0.67
N ILE A 34 11.78 -5.60 -0.08
CA ILE A 34 12.92 -6.13 -0.84
C ILE A 34 12.51 -7.28 -1.74
N ILE A 35 11.74 -8.24 -1.23
CA ILE A 35 11.25 -9.38 -2.02
C ILE A 35 10.35 -8.90 -3.16
N LEU A 36 9.47 -7.94 -2.87
CA LEU A 36 8.53 -7.38 -3.84
C LEU A 36 9.27 -6.66 -4.97
N GLU A 37 10.34 -5.91 -4.67
CA GLU A 37 11.15 -5.27 -5.69
C GLU A 37 11.87 -6.29 -6.60
N ILE A 38 12.39 -7.38 -6.04
CA ILE A 38 12.98 -8.48 -6.83
C ILE A 38 11.91 -9.07 -7.76
N TYR A 39 10.73 -9.40 -7.22
CA TYR A 39 9.60 -9.89 -7.99
C TYR A 39 9.21 -8.91 -9.11
N HIS A 40 9.02 -7.64 -8.78
CA HIS A 40 8.57 -6.60 -9.68
C HIS A 40 9.57 -6.38 -10.83
N HIS A 41 10.87 -6.25 -10.54
CA HIS A 41 11.89 -6.00 -11.54
C HIS A 41 12.21 -7.22 -12.42
N ILE A 42 11.93 -8.44 -11.97
CA ILE A 42 12.14 -9.66 -12.76
C ILE A 42 10.89 -10.01 -13.56
N CYS A 43 9.74 -10.14 -12.90
CA CYS A 43 8.53 -10.66 -13.53
C CYS A 43 7.92 -9.67 -14.52
N PHE A 44 7.89 -8.36 -14.21
CA PHE A 44 7.18 -7.42 -15.08
C PHE A 44 7.82 -7.31 -16.47
N PRO A 45 9.15 -7.14 -16.61
CA PRO A 45 9.78 -7.14 -17.93
C PRO A 45 9.61 -8.47 -18.67
N LEU A 46 9.68 -9.61 -17.97
CA LEU A 46 9.47 -10.93 -18.57
C LEU A 46 8.03 -11.13 -19.08
N CYS A 47 7.06 -10.54 -18.39
CA CYS A 47 5.64 -10.53 -18.78
C CYS A 47 5.28 -9.38 -19.74
N GLY A 48 6.23 -8.52 -20.14
CA GLY A 48 5.96 -7.35 -20.99
C GLY A 48 5.14 -6.24 -20.31
N ILE A 49 5.06 -6.24 -18.98
CA ILE A 49 4.35 -5.24 -18.17
C ILE A 49 5.30 -4.09 -17.85
N SER A 50 4.78 -2.85 -17.85
CA SER A 50 5.54 -1.67 -17.44
C SER A 50 5.73 -1.62 -15.93
N LEU A 51 6.94 -1.29 -15.48
CA LEU A 51 7.24 -1.15 -14.05
C LEU A 51 6.44 -0.01 -13.41
N VAL A 52 5.88 -0.29 -12.24
CA VAL A 52 5.17 0.67 -11.39
C VAL A 52 6.17 1.65 -10.79
N LYS A 53 5.94 2.95 -10.96
CA LYS A 53 6.85 3.98 -10.45
C LYS A 53 6.69 4.16 -8.94
N ARG A 54 7.62 3.61 -8.17
CA ARG A 54 7.68 3.70 -6.70
C ARG A 54 7.52 5.12 -6.13
N ASN A 55 8.15 6.11 -6.77
CA ASN A 55 8.11 7.52 -6.32
C ASN A 55 6.70 8.14 -6.34
N ASN A 56 5.75 7.54 -7.04
CA ASN A 56 4.35 7.98 -7.02
C ASN A 56 3.61 7.56 -5.74
N TYR A 57 4.16 6.61 -4.98
CA TYR A 57 3.49 5.98 -3.84
C TYR A 57 4.17 6.31 -2.51
N ILE A 58 5.51 6.31 -2.47
CA ILE A 58 6.28 6.55 -1.25
C ILE A 58 6.87 7.96 -1.29
N VAL A 59 6.26 8.89 -0.56
CA VAL A 59 6.63 10.32 -0.53
C VAL A 59 6.91 10.77 0.91
N PHE A 60 7.99 11.53 1.11
CA PHE A 60 8.47 11.98 2.43
C PHE A 60 8.45 13.51 2.62
N ASP A 61 7.49 14.19 2.00
CA ASP A 61 7.33 15.65 2.03
C ASP A 61 7.12 16.21 3.45
N ARG A 62 6.39 15.48 4.30
CA ARG A 62 6.06 15.89 5.67
C ARG A 62 7.28 16.15 6.55
N ALA A 63 8.45 15.56 6.24
CA ALA A 63 9.68 15.82 6.97
C ALA A 63 10.15 17.29 6.85
N GLN A 64 9.71 18.00 5.80
CA GLN A 64 10.06 19.40 5.54
C GLN A 64 9.22 20.40 6.36
N LEU A 65 8.15 19.95 7.03
CA LEU A 65 7.30 20.82 7.84
C LEU A 65 8.10 21.40 9.02
N SER A 66 8.06 22.72 9.17
CA SER A 66 8.82 23.46 10.19
C SER A 66 8.18 23.45 11.58
N TYR A 67 6.87 23.20 11.65
CA TYR A 67 6.08 23.26 12.89
C TYR A 67 5.96 21.93 13.63
N ILE A 68 6.62 20.87 13.15
CA ILE A 68 6.64 19.54 13.80
C ILE A 68 8.02 19.24 14.39
N THR A 69 8.04 18.60 15.55
CA THR A 69 9.27 18.21 16.25
C THR A 69 10.00 17.07 15.55
N THR A 70 11.29 16.87 15.83
CA THR A 70 12.09 15.79 15.23
C THR A 70 11.52 14.40 15.49
N ILE A 71 10.95 14.16 16.69
CA ILE A 71 10.31 12.87 17.03
C ILE A 71 9.05 12.66 16.18
N GLU A 72 8.23 13.70 16.01
CA GLU A 72 7.05 13.64 15.15
C GLU A 72 7.44 13.42 13.69
N LYS A 73 8.53 14.04 13.21
CA LYS A 73 9.10 13.77 11.88
C LYS A 73 9.46 12.30 11.70
N LEU A 74 10.09 11.68 12.69
CA LEU A 74 10.47 10.27 12.63
C LEU A 74 9.23 9.36 12.52
N SER A 75 8.18 9.63 13.31
CA SER A 75 6.91 8.92 13.17
C SER A 75 6.24 9.17 11.82
N CYS A 76 6.31 10.40 11.29
CA CYS A 76 5.81 10.71 9.95
C CYS A 76 6.57 9.95 8.86
N LEU A 77 7.89 9.80 8.98
CA LEU A 77 8.68 8.99 8.05
C LEU A 77 8.22 7.54 8.06
N TYR A 78 8.07 6.94 9.25
CA TYR A 78 7.56 5.58 9.39
C TYR A 78 6.18 5.42 8.72
N CYS A 79 5.21 6.26 9.07
CA CYS A 79 3.87 6.16 8.53
C CYS A 79 3.84 6.42 7.01
N SER A 80 4.67 7.33 6.50
CA SER A 80 4.72 7.62 5.07
C SER A 80 5.34 6.47 4.29
N TYR A 81 6.37 5.82 4.83
CA TYR A 81 6.95 4.63 4.25
C TYR A 81 5.98 3.44 4.28
N ALA A 82 5.46 3.08 5.46
CA ALA A 82 4.61 1.89 5.62
C ALA A 82 3.34 1.98 4.76
N ASN A 83 2.59 3.07 4.84
CA ASN A 83 1.35 3.23 4.05
C ASN A 83 1.65 3.37 2.55
N GLY A 84 2.72 4.11 2.19
CA GLY A 84 3.14 4.23 0.80
C GLY A 84 3.55 2.88 0.21
N PHE A 85 4.25 2.05 1.00
CA PHE A 85 4.63 0.71 0.61
C PHE A 85 3.41 -0.18 0.37
N PHE A 86 2.43 -0.22 1.28
CA PHE A 86 1.24 -1.05 1.08
C PHE A 86 0.46 -0.61 -0.17
N HIS A 87 0.34 0.70 -0.39
CA HIS A 87 -0.31 1.21 -1.60
C HIS A 87 0.47 0.82 -2.87
N TYR A 88 1.79 0.94 -2.86
CA TYR A 88 2.66 0.50 -3.95
C TYR A 88 2.55 -1.01 -4.21
N ALA A 89 2.52 -1.82 -3.15
CA ALA A 89 2.38 -3.27 -3.25
C ALA A 89 1.02 -3.67 -3.84
N THR A 90 -0.06 -3.00 -3.43
CA THR A 90 -1.37 -3.19 -4.05
C THR A 90 -1.34 -2.82 -5.54
N ALA A 91 -0.70 -1.71 -5.92
CA ALA A 91 -0.59 -1.32 -7.33
C ALA A 91 0.16 -2.35 -8.18
N ILE A 92 1.27 -2.90 -7.67
CA ILE A 92 1.97 -4.03 -8.31
C ILE A 92 1.03 -5.23 -8.44
N GLY A 93 0.35 -5.60 -7.36
CA GLY A 93 -0.58 -6.75 -7.35
C GLY A 93 -1.72 -6.60 -8.36
N LEU A 94 -2.24 -5.39 -8.57
CA LEU A 94 -3.29 -5.11 -9.54
C LEU A 94 -2.79 -5.26 -10.99
N GLU A 95 -1.59 -4.76 -11.31
CA GLU A 95 -1.02 -4.97 -12.64
C GLU A 95 -0.73 -6.46 -12.90
N THR A 96 -0.27 -7.19 -11.88
CA THR A 96 -0.16 -8.65 -11.94
C THR A 96 -1.52 -9.31 -12.17
N GLU A 97 -2.56 -8.91 -11.45
CA GLU A 97 -3.90 -9.48 -11.58
C GLU A 97 -4.50 -9.21 -12.96
N LYS A 98 -4.33 -7.99 -13.51
CA LYS A 98 -4.73 -7.64 -14.88
C LYS A 98 -4.07 -8.53 -15.93
N TYR A 99 -2.79 -8.83 -15.74
CA TYR A 99 -2.05 -9.68 -16.66
C TYR A 99 -2.60 -11.12 -16.68
N TRP A 100 -2.91 -11.69 -15.52
CA TRP A 100 -3.30 -13.10 -15.42
C TRP A 100 -4.80 -13.37 -15.60
N CYS A 101 -5.65 -12.50 -15.08
CA CYS A 101 -7.09 -12.75 -14.99
C CYS A 101 -7.90 -11.51 -15.37
N GLY A 102 -7.64 -10.38 -14.71
CA GLY A 102 -8.32 -9.13 -14.97
C GLY A 102 -9.84 -9.21 -14.85
N ILE A 103 -10.40 -10.08 -13.99
CA ILE A 103 -11.84 -10.19 -13.74
C ILE A 103 -12.16 -9.60 -12.36
N LYS A 104 -13.19 -8.77 -12.26
CA LYS A 104 -13.64 -8.19 -10.99
C LYS A 104 -14.17 -9.27 -10.03
N HIS A 105 -14.03 -9.03 -8.73
CA HIS A 105 -14.69 -9.84 -7.73
C HIS A 105 -16.21 -9.67 -7.76
N LYS A 106 -16.93 -10.73 -7.36
CA LYS A 106 -18.37 -10.66 -7.13
C LYS A 106 -18.65 -9.69 -5.98
N SER A 107 -19.42 -8.63 -6.24
CA SER A 107 -19.83 -7.68 -5.21
C SER A 107 -20.84 -8.30 -4.24
N PHE A 108 -20.73 -7.94 -2.96
CA PHE A 108 -21.65 -8.33 -1.89
C PHE A 108 -21.76 -7.22 -0.84
N PRO A 109 -22.85 -7.16 -0.03
CA PRO A 109 -23.01 -6.12 0.99
C PRO A 109 -21.84 -6.09 1.98
N GLY A 110 -21.18 -4.93 2.10
CA GLY A 110 -20.00 -4.76 2.96
C GLY A 110 -18.67 -5.07 2.27
N TYR A 111 -18.66 -5.44 0.99
CA TYR A 111 -17.43 -5.53 0.20
C TYR A 111 -16.79 -4.15 0.05
N ILE A 112 -15.49 -4.06 0.35
CA ILE A 112 -14.69 -2.86 0.17
C ILE A 112 -13.80 -3.11 -1.03
N GLU A 113 -14.08 -2.42 -2.13
CA GLU A 113 -13.28 -2.49 -3.34
C GLU A 113 -11.93 -1.79 -3.11
N LEU A 114 -10.83 -2.45 -3.49
CA LEU A 114 -9.48 -1.98 -3.23
C LEU A 114 -9.20 -0.64 -3.93
N VAL A 115 -9.52 -0.56 -5.23
CA VAL A 115 -9.44 0.63 -6.09
C VAL A 115 -10.38 0.46 -7.29
N ASP A 116 -10.49 1.48 -8.14
CA ASP A 116 -11.17 1.37 -9.43
C ASP A 116 -10.47 0.35 -10.35
N HIS A 117 -11.11 -0.80 -10.57
CA HIS A 117 -10.66 -1.88 -11.45
C HIS A 117 -10.87 -1.52 -12.94
N GLN A 118 -10.34 -0.38 -13.37
CA GLN A 118 -10.44 0.04 -14.76
C GLN A 118 -9.80 -0.98 -15.70
N GLY A 119 -10.54 -1.35 -16.74
CA GLY A 119 -10.11 -2.34 -17.73
C GLY A 119 -10.32 -3.79 -17.31
N TYR A 120 -10.84 -4.08 -16.11
CA TYR A 120 -11.22 -5.43 -15.72
C TYR A 120 -12.55 -5.84 -16.36
N ILE A 121 -12.70 -7.14 -16.60
CA ILE A 121 -13.92 -7.80 -17.04
C ILE A 121 -14.88 -7.92 -15.85
N GLU A 122 -16.16 -7.70 -16.08
CA GLU A 122 -17.19 -7.85 -15.05
C GLU A 122 -17.33 -9.31 -14.58
N TYR A 123 -17.66 -9.48 -13.30
CA TYR A 123 -17.81 -10.82 -12.73
C TYR A 123 -18.87 -11.63 -13.49
N GLY A 124 -18.47 -12.78 -14.04
CA GLY A 124 -19.36 -13.69 -14.76
C GLY A 124 -19.58 -13.37 -16.23
N ASP A 125 -18.94 -12.33 -16.79
CA ASP A 125 -19.00 -12.01 -18.22
C ASP A 125 -18.07 -12.94 -19.02
N LYS A 126 -18.60 -14.11 -19.37
CA LYS A 126 -17.88 -15.10 -20.18
C LYS A 126 -17.52 -14.57 -21.56
N LYS A 127 -18.38 -13.74 -22.17
CA LYS A 127 -18.15 -13.25 -23.53
C LYS A 127 -16.93 -12.33 -23.55
N ALA A 128 -16.89 -11.34 -22.65
CA ALA A 128 -15.75 -10.44 -22.55
C ALA A 128 -14.44 -11.15 -22.18
N TYR A 129 -14.53 -12.27 -21.44
CA TYR A 129 -13.37 -13.13 -21.17
C TYR A 129 -12.84 -13.84 -22.42
N HIS A 130 -13.72 -14.53 -23.15
CA HIS A 130 -13.36 -15.20 -24.40
C HIS A 130 -12.80 -14.20 -25.42
N ASP A 131 -13.47 -13.07 -25.65
CA ASP A 131 -13.04 -12.02 -26.58
C ASP A 131 -11.64 -11.44 -26.24
N ARG A 132 -11.18 -11.56 -24.98
CA ARG A 132 -9.88 -11.03 -24.53
C ARG A 132 -8.76 -12.08 -24.52
N TYR A 133 -9.06 -13.32 -24.18
CA TYR A 133 -8.06 -14.35 -23.87
C TYR A 133 -8.14 -15.61 -24.73
N GLU A 134 -9.24 -15.83 -25.44
CA GLU A 134 -9.44 -16.97 -26.33
C GLU A 134 -9.61 -16.48 -27.77
N ASP A 135 -8.50 -16.43 -28.51
CA ASP A 135 -8.53 -16.40 -29.99
C ASP A 135 -8.95 -17.77 -30.55
#